data_AF-A0AA39MKC6-F1
#
_entry.id   AF-A0AA39MKC6-F1
#
_cell.length_a   1.000
_cell.length_b   1.000
_cell.length_c   1.000
_cell.angle_alpha   90.00
_cell.angle_beta   90.00
_cell.angle_gamma   90.00
#
_symmetry.space_group_name_H-M   'P 1'
#
loop_
_entity.id
_entity.type
_entity.pdbx_description
1 polymer ?
#
loop_
_entity_poly.entity_id
_entity_poly.type
_entity_poly.pdbx_seq_one_letter_code
_entity_poly.pdbx_strand_id
1 'polypeptide(L)'
;MTQYWEPGTQYNHGDIVQYNGHRYKIIQAHSSQSDWTPDVTPALWGRLSDEDQAGECGNSGYQPSYNQGQQQQQYQGQQQQQYQPPPPPQEQPHYNEQAPDKKPDHQAWFDFDDEKKHQLEVGGGLVAGAALLGAGYFAFKGHKKSEEEKKAQTWALQNWLQEAQARTEQYRHNGPRGPAEWILNQGKNIPHNAIVVGKEHDWTLYICRAFYEGGIQIGKASDVFKKGAVIGYDDEEIHLDTYEILVGDIRGLRWVDASGRLDVSSLGARPVEGGRESDGTALYIAEAPHKGAVHPGKASAKLDGAVIPYDNHEKTVHNYRVLCYA
;
A
#
# COMPACT_ATOMS: atom_id res chain seq x y z
N MET A 1 -19.42 15.03 -21.11
CA MET A 1 -20.14 15.68 -20.00
C MET A 1 -19.56 15.14 -18.71
N THR A 2 -19.00 15.98 -17.85
CA THR A 2 -18.43 15.55 -16.57
C THR A 2 -19.58 15.20 -15.62
N GLN A 3 -19.57 13.99 -15.05
CA GLN A 3 -20.54 13.58 -14.02
C GLN A 3 -19.99 13.89 -12.62
N TYR A 4 -20.87 14.15 -11.65
CA TYR A 4 -20.46 14.24 -10.25
C TYR A 4 -20.14 12.85 -9.72
N TRP A 5 -19.13 12.75 -8.85
CA TRP A 5 -18.81 11.48 -8.21
C TRP A 5 -19.96 11.05 -7.28
N GLU A 6 -20.41 9.81 -7.46
CA GLU A 6 -21.41 9.16 -6.63
C GLU A 6 -20.88 7.82 -6.10
N PRO A 7 -21.11 7.46 -4.82
CA PRO A 7 -20.78 6.15 -4.26
C PRO A 7 -21.69 5.06 -4.84
N GLY A 8 -21.20 3.81 -4.91
CA GLY A 8 -21.94 2.67 -5.48
C GLY A 8 -22.05 2.68 -7.00
N THR A 9 -21.31 3.55 -7.68
CA THR A 9 -21.32 3.70 -9.14
C THR A 9 -20.15 2.96 -9.77
N GLN A 10 -20.42 2.20 -10.82
CA GLN A 10 -19.37 1.55 -11.59
C GLN A 10 -18.69 2.56 -12.52
N TYR A 11 -17.38 2.71 -12.36
CA TYR A 11 -16.56 3.64 -13.12
C TYR A 11 -15.54 2.88 -13.97
N ASN A 12 -15.41 3.28 -15.23
CA ASN A 12 -14.48 2.68 -16.18
C ASN A 12 -13.16 3.46 -16.23
N HIS A 13 -12.10 2.79 -16.69
CA HIS A 13 -10.80 3.42 -16.87
C HIS A 13 -10.90 4.66 -17.77
N GLY A 14 -10.40 5.79 -17.28
CA GLY A 14 -10.35 7.05 -18.02
C GLY A 14 -11.60 7.92 -17.93
N ASP A 15 -12.67 7.46 -17.29
CA ASP A 15 -13.83 8.30 -16.97
C ASP A 15 -13.39 9.48 -16.08
N ILE A 16 -14.13 10.60 -16.17
CA ILE A 16 -13.81 11.84 -15.43
C ILE A 16 -15.01 12.24 -14.59
N VAL A 17 -14.77 12.41 -13.29
CA VAL A 17 -15.78 12.85 -12.32
C VAL A 17 -15.38 14.14 -11.63
N GLN A 18 -16.35 14.85 -11.08
CA GLN A 18 -16.11 15.99 -10.19
C GLN A 18 -16.39 15.62 -8.74
N TYR A 19 -15.45 15.93 -7.84
CA TYR A 19 -15.56 15.71 -6.40
C TYR A 19 -14.90 16.87 -5.65
N ASN A 20 -15.58 17.45 -4.65
CA ASN A 20 -15.12 18.61 -3.88
C ASN A 20 -14.58 19.78 -4.73
N GLY A 21 -15.23 20.04 -5.87
CA GLY A 21 -14.85 21.12 -6.80
C GLY A 21 -13.71 20.78 -7.77
N HIS A 22 -12.99 19.67 -7.57
CA HIS A 22 -11.89 19.24 -8.45
C HIS A 22 -12.31 18.10 -9.37
N ARG A 23 -11.66 18.00 -10.54
CA ARG A 23 -11.87 16.90 -11.49
C ARG A 23 -10.86 15.79 -11.26
N TYR A 24 -11.33 14.56 -11.33
CA TYR A 24 -10.52 13.37 -11.18
C TYR A 24 -10.76 12.43 -12.34
N LYS A 25 -9.67 11.92 -12.92
CA LYS A 25 -9.69 10.89 -13.95
C LYS A 25 -9.45 9.53 -13.32
N ILE A 26 -10.24 8.55 -13.71
CA ILE A 26 -10.10 7.20 -13.18
C ILE A 26 -8.87 6.53 -13.79
N ILE A 27 -8.01 6.02 -12.92
CA ILE A 27 -6.78 5.30 -13.28
C ILE A 27 -7.04 3.79 -13.30
N GLN A 28 -7.91 3.29 -12.44
CA GLN A 28 -8.28 1.87 -12.39
C GLN A 28 -9.80 1.72 -12.30
N ALA A 29 -10.40 0.90 -13.17
CA ALA A 29 -11.84 0.68 -13.17
C ALA A 29 -12.29 -0.03 -11.87
N HIS A 30 -13.31 0.49 -11.22
CA HIS A 30 -13.82 -0.03 -9.95
C HIS A 30 -15.27 0.43 -9.71
N SER A 31 -15.96 -0.22 -8.76
CA SER A 31 -17.19 0.33 -8.19
C SER A 31 -16.83 1.28 -7.05
N SER A 32 -17.30 2.52 -7.09
CA SER A 32 -16.99 3.51 -6.05
C SER A 32 -17.56 3.10 -4.69
N GLN A 33 -16.81 3.36 -3.63
CA GLN A 33 -17.23 3.13 -2.25
C GLN A 33 -17.14 4.45 -1.47
N SER A 34 -17.99 4.64 -0.47
CA SER A 34 -18.10 5.90 0.29
C SER A 34 -16.81 6.29 1.02
N ASP A 35 -15.96 5.33 1.33
CA ASP A 35 -14.65 5.48 1.98
C ASP A 35 -13.49 5.58 0.98
N TRP A 36 -13.76 5.43 -0.33
CA TRP A 36 -12.79 5.52 -1.42
C TRP A 36 -13.06 6.74 -2.30
N THR A 37 -13.05 7.91 -1.67
CA THR A 37 -13.29 9.17 -2.38
C THR A 37 -12.09 9.55 -3.26
N PRO A 38 -12.30 10.30 -4.36
CA PRO A 38 -11.23 10.60 -5.32
C PRO A 38 -10.00 11.32 -4.74
N ASP A 39 -10.16 12.06 -3.64
CA ASP A 39 -9.11 12.78 -2.94
C ASP A 39 -8.25 11.93 -2.00
N VAL A 40 -8.74 10.76 -1.57
CA VAL A 40 -8.04 9.89 -0.60
C VAL A 40 -7.57 8.57 -1.21
N THR A 41 -7.89 8.28 -2.47
CA THR A 41 -7.49 7.05 -3.18
C THR A 41 -6.75 7.33 -4.50
N PRO A 42 -5.53 7.91 -4.44
CA PRO A 42 -4.78 8.33 -5.64
C PRO A 42 -4.36 7.16 -6.56
N ALA A 43 -4.39 5.92 -6.07
CA ALA A 43 -4.18 4.72 -6.91
C ALA A 43 -5.36 4.45 -7.86
N LEU A 44 -6.56 4.93 -7.52
CA LEU A 44 -7.79 4.76 -8.30
C LEU A 44 -8.14 6.02 -9.10
N TRP A 45 -7.71 7.20 -8.61
CA TRP A 45 -8.08 8.51 -9.15
C TRP A 45 -6.87 9.43 -9.32
N GLY A 46 -6.71 9.98 -10.53
CA GLY A 46 -5.74 11.01 -10.84
C GLY A 46 -6.39 12.38 -10.84
N ARG A 47 -5.93 13.28 -9.97
CA ARG A 47 -6.41 14.68 -9.95
C ARG A 47 -5.97 15.39 -11.22
N LEU A 48 -6.91 15.99 -11.94
CA LEU A 48 -6.63 16.85 -13.09
C LEU A 48 -6.37 18.27 -12.58
N SER A 49 -5.35 18.94 -13.13
CA SER A 49 -5.06 20.33 -12.78
C SER A 49 -6.10 21.27 -13.43
N ASP A 50 -6.27 22.45 -12.85
CA ASP A 50 -7.20 23.45 -13.40
C ASP A 50 -6.73 24.01 -14.76
N GLU A 51 -5.50 23.72 -15.18
CA GLU A 51 -4.95 24.05 -16.51
C GLU A 51 -5.43 23.11 -17.64
N ASP A 52 -5.96 21.92 -17.31
CA ASP A 52 -6.62 21.02 -18.27
C ASP A 52 -8.04 21.53 -18.67
N GLN A 53 -8.31 22.82 -18.48
CA GLN A 53 -9.57 23.48 -18.84
C GLN A 53 -9.63 24.03 -20.27
N ALA A 54 -8.56 23.93 -21.08
CA ALA A 54 -8.59 24.38 -22.46
C ALA A 54 -7.86 23.42 -23.41
N GLY A 55 -8.62 22.49 -24.00
CA GLY A 55 -8.07 21.52 -24.95
C GLY A 55 -9.10 20.85 -25.86
N GLU A 56 -10.22 21.51 -26.15
CA GLU A 56 -11.02 21.19 -27.34
C GLU A 56 -10.85 22.31 -28.37
N CYS A 57 -9.83 22.19 -29.21
CA CYS A 57 -9.92 22.49 -30.64
C CYS A 57 -8.73 21.86 -31.40
N GLY A 58 -9.00 20.93 -32.32
CA GLY A 58 -8.01 20.50 -33.33
C GLY A 58 -7.83 19.00 -33.56
N ASN A 59 -8.83 18.39 -34.20
CA ASN A 59 -8.74 17.29 -35.18
C ASN A 59 -7.37 16.64 -35.46
N SER A 60 -7.21 15.35 -35.14
CA SER A 60 -6.63 14.36 -36.06
C SER A 60 -7.05 12.95 -35.63
N GLY A 61 -7.77 12.26 -36.50
CA GLY A 61 -8.48 11.03 -36.19
C GLY A 61 -7.63 9.78 -36.21
N TYR A 62 -8.04 8.81 -35.41
CA TYR A 62 -7.92 7.37 -35.68
C TYR A 62 -9.07 6.65 -34.97
N GLN A 63 -10.04 6.16 -35.74
CA GLN A 63 -10.99 5.11 -35.34
C GLN A 63 -10.36 3.75 -35.69
N PRO A 64 -10.68 2.69 -34.92
CA PRO A 64 -11.60 1.72 -35.49
C PRO A 64 -12.71 1.26 -34.53
N SER A 65 -13.86 1.05 -35.16
CA SER A 65 -15.11 0.45 -34.67
C SER A 65 -14.96 -1.06 -34.47
N TYR A 66 -15.64 -1.62 -33.45
CA TYR A 66 -16.55 -2.76 -33.64
C TYR A 66 -17.73 -2.69 -32.65
N ASN A 67 -18.85 -3.24 -33.12
CA ASN A 67 -20.23 -3.01 -32.72
C ASN A 67 -20.80 -4.19 -31.91
N GLN A 68 -21.68 -3.84 -30.96
CA GLN A 68 -22.86 -4.56 -30.45
C GLN A 68 -22.75 -5.84 -29.59
N GLY A 69 -23.43 -5.73 -28.42
CA GLY A 69 -23.97 -6.85 -27.65
C GLY A 69 -24.53 -6.42 -26.29
N GLN A 70 -25.63 -5.65 -26.26
CA GLN A 70 -26.37 -5.33 -25.04
C GLN A 70 -27.23 -6.53 -24.60
N GLN A 71 -27.32 -6.79 -23.30
CA GLN A 71 -28.56 -7.25 -22.66
C GLN A 71 -28.71 -6.60 -21.27
N GLN A 72 -29.82 -5.88 -21.12
CA GLN A 72 -30.27 -5.18 -19.93
C GLN A 72 -30.85 -6.16 -18.90
N GLN A 73 -30.74 -5.84 -17.61
CA GLN A 73 -31.83 -6.13 -16.66
C GLN A 73 -31.92 -5.05 -15.58
N GLN A 74 -33.15 -4.57 -15.42
CA GLN A 74 -33.65 -3.50 -14.56
C GLN A 74 -33.54 -3.86 -13.07
N TYR A 75 -33.29 -2.85 -12.22
CA TYR A 75 -33.85 -2.81 -10.87
C TYR A 75 -34.46 -1.44 -10.58
N GLN A 76 -35.69 -1.48 -10.06
CA GLN A 76 -36.56 -0.36 -9.69
C GLN A 76 -36.12 0.26 -8.36
N GLY A 77 -36.46 1.54 -8.19
CA GLY A 77 -35.88 2.44 -7.20
C GLY A 77 -36.43 2.37 -5.77
N GLN A 78 -35.73 3.06 -4.88
CA GLN A 78 -36.27 3.55 -3.61
C GLN A 78 -35.72 4.96 -3.28
N GLN A 79 -36.66 5.91 -3.32
CA GLN A 79 -36.86 7.19 -2.63
C GLN A 79 -35.67 8.03 -2.08
N GLN A 80 -35.66 9.29 -2.51
CA GLN A 80 -34.81 10.40 -2.10
C GLN A 80 -35.21 10.96 -0.73
N GLN A 81 -34.24 11.21 0.17
CA GLN A 81 -34.36 12.23 1.21
C GLN A 81 -33.60 13.48 0.75
N GLN A 82 -34.31 14.63 0.71
CA GLN A 82 -33.76 15.93 0.34
C GLN A 82 -32.72 16.40 1.35
N TYR A 83 -31.48 16.60 0.91
CA TYR A 83 -30.43 17.30 1.66
C TYR A 83 -30.46 18.79 1.30
N GLN A 84 -30.54 19.68 2.30
CA GLN A 84 -30.30 21.11 2.13
C GLN A 84 -28.83 21.42 2.49
N PRO A 85 -28.07 22.15 1.65
CA PRO A 85 -26.69 22.50 1.97
C PRO A 85 -26.61 23.59 3.05
N PRO A 86 -25.58 23.58 3.92
CA PRO A 86 -25.36 24.62 4.92
C PRO A 86 -24.89 25.95 4.29
N PRO A 87 -25.11 27.10 4.96
CA PRO A 87 -24.74 28.41 4.42
C PRO A 87 -23.21 28.61 4.38
N PRO A 88 -22.71 29.45 3.44
CA PRO A 88 -21.28 29.63 3.21
C PRO A 88 -20.57 30.31 4.40
N PRO A 89 -19.30 29.95 4.69
CA PRO A 89 -18.50 30.60 5.72
C PRO A 89 -18.21 32.07 5.41
N GLN A 90 -18.21 32.91 6.45
CA GLN A 90 -17.90 34.34 6.41
C GLN A 90 -16.39 34.59 6.22
N GLU A 91 -16.07 35.67 5.51
CA GLU A 91 -14.73 36.12 5.11
C GLU A 91 -13.76 36.29 6.29
N GLN A 92 -12.52 35.80 6.12
CA GLN A 92 -11.36 36.13 6.97
C GLN A 92 -10.34 36.97 6.18
N PRO A 93 -9.64 37.91 6.83
CA PRO A 93 -8.99 39.04 6.16
C PRO A 93 -7.72 38.65 5.38
N HIS A 94 -7.54 39.35 4.27
CA HIS A 94 -6.39 39.30 3.37
C HIS A 94 -5.06 39.60 4.08
N TYR A 95 -4.10 38.67 3.97
CA TYR A 95 -2.68 39.00 4.07
C TYR A 95 -2.12 39.20 2.67
N ASN A 96 -1.60 40.39 2.45
CA ASN A 96 -0.96 40.83 1.22
C ASN A 96 0.54 40.74 1.45
N GLU A 97 1.23 39.80 0.81
CA GLU A 97 2.69 39.87 0.74
C GLU A 97 3.18 39.37 -0.62
N GLN A 98 3.98 40.24 -1.24
CA GLN A 98 4.43 40.20 -2.62
C GLN A 98 5.25 38.95 -2.91
N ALA A 99 4.95 38.32 -4.05
CA ALA A 99 5.73 37.23 -4.60
C ALA A 99 7.18 37.66 -4.90
N PRO A 100 8.19 36.82 -4.63
CA PRO A 100 9.36 36.76 -5.46
C PRO A 100 9.11 35.76 -6.60
N ASP A 101 9.13 36.25 -7.83
CA ASP A 101 9.21 35.46 -9.06
C ASP A 101 10.45 34.55 -9.03
N LYS A 102 10.28 33.30 -8.60
CA LYS A 102 11.16 32.19 -8.99
C LYS A 102 10.31 30.96 -9.24
N LYS A 103 10.27 30.54 -10.50
CA LYS A 103 9.87 29.18 -10.90
C LYS A 103 10.66 28.18 -10.02
N PRO A 104 10.02 27.18 -9.40
CA PRO A 104 10.77 26.13 -8.73
C PRO A 104 11.55 25.35 -9.79
N ASP A 105 12.87 25.36 -9.66
CA ASP A 105 13.74 24.48 -10.40
C ASP A 105 13.44 23.04 -9.97
N HIS A 106 12.87 22.25 -10.86
CA HIS A 106 12.63 20.83 -10.63
C HIS A 106 13.94 20.06 -10.83
N GLN A 107 14.88 20.19 -9.88
CA GLN A 107 16.00 19.26 -9.79
C GLN A 107 15.59 18.03 -8.99
N ALA A 108 15.53 16.89 -9.67
CA ALA A 108 15.35 15.59 -9.05
C ALA A 108 16.62 15.25 -8.24
N TRP A 109 16.46 14.65 -7.07
CA TRP A 109 17.58 14.38 -6.14
C TRP A 109 18.69 13.45 -6.69
N PHE A 110 18.47 12.81 -7.83
CA PHE A 110 19.49 12.04 -8.56
C PHE A 110 20.53 12.92 -9.28
N ASP A 111 20.29 14.23 -9.42
CA ASP A 111 21.20 15.18 -10.06
C ASP A 111 22.24 15.80 -9.10
N PHE A 112 22.29 15.37 -7.82
CA PHE A 112 23.28 15.87 -6.86
C PHE A 112 24.57 15.03 -6.82
N ASP A 113 25.71 15.71 -6.65
CA ASP A 113 27.02 15.08 -6.43
C ASP A 113 27.12 14.38 -5.06
N ASP A 114 27.99 13.39 -4.96
CA ASP A 114 28.13 12.47 -3.82
C ASP A 114 28.45 13.17 -2.49
N GLU A 115 29.13 14.32 -2.54
CA GLU A 115 29.46 15.12 -1.36
C GLU A 115 28.24 15.85 -0.76
N LYS A 116 27.25 16.23 -1.60
CA LYS A 116 25.98 16.81 -1.16
C LYS A 116 25.04 15.75 -0.58
N LYS A 117 25.11 14.50 -1.08
CA LYS A 117 24.36 13.36 -0.53
C LYS A 117 24.78 13.06 0.91
N HIS A 118 26.09 13.08 1.18
CA HIS A 118 26.67 12.75 2.50
C HIS A 118 26.43 13.83 3.57
N GLN A 119 26.24 15.10 3.18
CA GLN A 119 25.94 16.19 4.13
C GLN A 119 24.49 16.21 4.60
N LEU A 120 23.57 15.61 3.85
CA LEU A 120 22.14 15.51 4.20
C LEU A 120 21.83 14.33 5.14
N GLU A 121 22.82 13.48 5.42
CA GLU A 121 22.71 12.34 6.35
C GLU A 121 22.88 12.75 7.83
N VAL A 122 23.45 13.92 8.13
CA VAL A 122 23.90 14.30 9.49
C VAL A 122 22.96 15.29 10.20
N GLY A 123 22.08 15.99 9.48
CA GLY A 123 21.16 16.98 10.06
C GLY A 123 19.72 16.66 9.70
N GLY A 124 18.90 16.28 10.68
CA GLY A 124 17.51 15.87 10.50
C GLY A 124 16.70 16.80 9.60
N GLY A 125 16.28 16.28 8.44
CA GLY A 125 15.36 16.95 7.53
C GLY A 125 15.58 16.54 6.08
N LEU A 126 14.65 15.75 5.51
CA LEU A 126 14.48 15.44 4.08
C LEU A 126 15.35 14.36 3.38
N VAL A 127 15.81 13.29 4.08
CA VAL A 127 16.36 12.09 3.40
C VAL A 127 15.81 10.77 3.98
N ALA A 128 14.48 10.67 4.15
CA ALA A 128 13.86 9.38 4.48
C ALA A 128 13.71 8.42 3.27
N GLY A 129 13.91 8.93 2.05
CA GLY A 129 13.30 8.33 0.85
C GLY A 129 14.20 7.56 -0.13
N ALA A 130 15.50 7.35 0.15
CA ALA A 130 16.34 6.60 -0.79
C ALA A 130 17.61 5.93 -0.22
N ALA A 131 17.98 6.17 1.04
CA ALA A 131 19.07 5.44 1.70
C ALA A 131 18.59 4.39 2.74
N LEU A 132 17.28 4.25 2.97
CA LEU A 132 16.75 3.75 4.26
C LEU A 132 15.93 2.47 4.25
N LEU A 133 15.90 1.72 3.15
CA LEU A 133 15.85 0.27 3.29
C LEU A 133 17.28 -0.18 3.03
N GLY A 134 18.00 -0.76 3.98
CA GLY A 134 19.38 -1.26 3.85
C GLY A 134 19.58 -2.35 2.77
N ALA A 135 18.65 -2.48 1.83
CA ALA A 135 18.72 -3.14 0.54
C ALA A 135 18.68 -2.13 -0.63
N GLY A 136 18.97 -0.85 -0.39
CA GLY A 136 19.16 0.17 -1.42
C GLY A 136 20.38 -0.19 -2.28
N TYR A 137 20.09 -0.76 -3.46
CA TYR A 137 20.98 -0.93 -4.62
C TYR A 137 21.86 -2.19 -4.76
N PHE A 138 22.03 -3.05 -3.75
CA PHE A 138 22.88 -4.24 -3.89
C PHE A 138 22.11 -5.56 -3.81
N ALA A 139 21.49 -5.96 -4.94
CA ALA A 139 21.39 -7.35 -5.42
C ALA A 139 20.44 -7.43 -6.64
N PHE A 140 20.74 -6.70 -7.74
CA PHE A 140 20.09 -6.98 -9.02
C PHE A 140 20.64 -8.30 -9.57
N LYS A 141 19.96 -9.42 -9.33
CA LYS A 141 20.22 -10.64 -10.10
C LYS A 141 19.62 -10.49 -11.50
N GLY A 142 20.50 -10.43 -12.51
CA GLY A 142 20.29 -10.97 -13.85
C GLY A 142 19.34 -10.26 -14.83
N HIS A 143 18.34 -9.50 -14.40
CA HIS A 143 17.41 -8.83 -15.31
C HIS A 143 17.72 -7.34 -15.44
N LYS A 144 18.07 -6.89 -16.65
CA LYS A 144 18.20 -5.46 -16.98
C LYS A 144 16.81 -4.82 -16.95
N LYS A 145 16.35 -4.42 -15.76
CA LYS A 145 15.17 -3.54 -15.65
C LYS A 145 15.45 -2.23 -16.36
N SER A 146 14.43 -1.69 -17.03
CA SER A 146 14.54 -0.39 -17.69
C SER A 146 14.71 0.73 -16.65
N GLU A 147 15.25 1.87 -17.07
CA GLU A 147 15.34 3.05 -16.19
C GLU A 147 13.95 3.54 -15.74
N GLU A 148 12.94 3.36 -16.57
CA GLU A 148 11.55 3.68 -16.24
C GLU A 148 10.99 2.75 -15.15
N GLU A 149 11.24 1.44 -15.25
CA GLU A 149 10.86 0.46 -14.23
C GLU A 149 11.53 0.77 -12.89
N LYS A 150 12.82 1.13 -12.89
CA LYS A 150 13.51 1.54 -11.67
C LYS A 150 12.88 2.78 -11.04
N LYS A 151 12.60 3.80 -11.85
CA LYS A 151 11.93 5.03 -11.38
C LYS A 151 10.55 4.75 -10.80
N ALA A 152 9.77 3.90 -11.46
CA ALA A 152 8.45 3.49 -10.97
C ALA A 152 8.54 2.75 -9.63
N GLN A 153 9.50 1.84 -9.48
CA GLN A 153 9.76 1.11 -8.24
C GLN A 153 10.19 2.05 -7.10
N THR A 154 11.08 3.00 -7.39
CA THR A 154 11.49 4.00 -6.39
C THR A 154 10.33 4.89 -5.96
N TRP A 155 9.51 5.34 -6.90
CA TRP A 155 8.34 6.16 -6.59
C TRP A 155 7.32 5.39 -5.74
N ALA A 156 7.03 4.14 -6.09
CA ALA A 156 6.14 3.28 -5.32
C ALA A 156 6.66 3.02 -3.89
N LEU A 157 7.97 2.81 -3.74
CA LEU A 157 8.60 2.70 -2.42
C LEU A 157 8.44 3.97 -1.60
N GLN A 158 8.66 5.15 -2.20
CA GLN A 158 8.52 6.43 -1.51
C GLN A 158 7.08 6.67 -1.03
N ASN A 159 6.10 6.34 -1.87
CA ASN A 159 4.70 6.44 -1.48
C ASN A 159 4.37 5.51 -0.32
N TRP A 160 4.78 4.24 -0.39
CA TRP A 160 4.56 3.30 0.71
C TRP A 160 5.18 3.79 2.02
N LEU A 161 6.41 4.33 1.97
CA LEU A 161 7.09 4.91 3.14
C LEU A 161 6.33 6.11 3.71
N GLN A 162 5.89 7.04 2.84
CA GLN A 162 5.11 8.21 3.26
C GLN A 162 3.81 7.78 3.95
N GLU A 163 3.10 6.81 3.38
CA GLU A 163 1.86 6.29 3.96
C GLU A 163 2.12 5.51 5.26
N ALA A 164 3.19 4.72 5.33
CA ALA A 164 3.58 4.00 6.54
C ALA A 164 3.92 4.97 7.68
N GLN A 165 4.60 6.06 7.36
CA GLN A 165 4.87 7.13 8.31
C GLN A 165 3.56 7.79 8.78
N ALA A 166 2.66 8.14 7.86
CA ALA A 166 1.37 8.71 8.21
C ALA A 166 0.52 7.78 9.09
N ARG A 167 0.46 6.47 8.80
CA ARG A 167 -0.20 5.47 9.64
C ARG A 167 0.39 5.43 11.05
N THR A 168 1.72 5.45 11.13
CA THR A 168 2.45 5.42 12.42
C THR A 168 2.20 6.68 13.25
N GLU A 169 2.21 7.85 12.62
CA GLU A 169 1.90 9.11 13.27
C GLU A 169 0.45 9.12 13.75
N GLN A 170 -0.49 8.68 12.93
CA GLN A 170 -1.90 8.55 13.33
C GLN A 170 -2.08 7.62 14.52
N TYR A 171 -1.39 6.48 14.54
CA TYR A 171 -1.37 5.55 15.68
C TYR A 171 -0.80 6.20 16.94
N ARG A 172 0.31 6.95 16.82
CA ARG A 172 0.93 7.64 17.97
C ARG A 172 0.03 8.73 18.57
N HIS A 173 -0.68 9.48 17.72
CA HIS A 173 -1.53 10.58 18.16
C HIS A 173 -2.88 10.10 18.71
N ASN A 174 -3.50 9.12 18.06
CA ASN A 174 -4.88 8.72 18.34
C ASN A 174 -5.01 7.36 19.05
N GLY A 175 -3.91 6.60 19.16
CA GLY A 175 -3.93 5.22 19.60
C GLY A 175 -4.38 4.22 18.52
N PRO A 176 -4.54 2.94 18.89
CA PRO A 176 -5.03 1.91 17.97
C PRO A 176 -6.47 2.18 17.55
N ARG A 177 -6.78 2.03 16.24
CA ARG A 177 -8.15 2.17 15.72
C ARG A 177 -8.83 0.81 15.52
N GLY A 178 -8.06 -0.27 15.55
CA GLY A 178 -8.57 -1.63 15.48
C GLY A 178 -7.66 -2.64 16.17
N PRO A 179 -8.01 -3.93 16.07
CA PRO A 179 -7.25 -5.00 16.69
C PRO A 179 -5.96 -5.37 15.94
N ALA A 180 -5.74 -4.80 14.76
CA ALA A 180 -4.57 -5.01 13.91
C ALA A 180 -4.22 -3.70 13.20
N GLU A 181 -3.01 -3.19 13.46
CA GLU A 181 -2.48 -1.94 12.89
C GLU A 181 -1.05 -2.14 12.41
N TRP A 182 -0.72 -1.54 11.27
CA TRP A 182 0.63 -1.55 10.73
C TRP A 182 1.36 -0.27 11.13
N ILE A 183 2.48 -0.41 11.82
CA ILE A 183 3.31 0.72 12.20
C ILE A 183 4.73 0.55 11.66
N LEU A 184 5.29 1.64 11.15
CA LEU A 184 6.65 1.73 10.65
C LEU A 184 7.62 1.50 11.83
N ASN A 185 8.53 0.56 11.62
CA ASN A 185 9.57 0.18 12.55
C ASN A 185 10.94 0.25 11.88
N GLN A 186 11.95 0.58 12.68
CA GLN A 186 13.33 0.63 12.24
C GLN A 186 14.23 -0.23 13.14
N GLY A 187 15.04 -1.07 12.50
CA GLY A 187 15.98 -1.97 13.12
C GLY A 187 15.29 -3.02 13.99
N LYS A 188 15.87 -3.24 15.17
CA LYS A 188 15.53 -4.32 16.10
C LYS A 188 14.62 -3.87 17.25
N ASN A 189 14.14 -2.62 17.23
CA ASN A 189 13.34 -2.04 18.30
C ASN A 189 11.89 -2.53 18.20
N ILE A 190 11.61 -3.77 18.61
CA ILE A 190 10.27 -4.35 18.47
C ILE A 190 9.29 -3.69 19.47
N PRO A 191 8.18 -3.11 19.01
CA PRO A 191 7.13 -2.57 19.87
C PRO A 191 6.54 -3.62 20.82
N HIS A 192 6.27 -3.22 22.06
CA HIS A 192 5.80 -4.15 23.10
C HIS A 192 4.44 -4.80 22.80
N ASN A 193 3.63 -4.20 21.93
CA ASN A 193 2.32 -4.72 21.53
C ASN A 193 2.32 -5.30 20.10
N ALA A 194 3.50 -5.64 19.57
CA ALA A 194 3.61 -6.42 18.35
C ALA A 194 2.96 -7.80 18.53
N ILE A 195 2.24 -8.26 17.50
CA ILE A 195 1.57 -9.56 17.52
C ILE A 195 2.62 -10.67 17.46
N VAL A 196 2.69 -11.46 18.53
CA VAL A 196 3.56 -12.64 18.63
C VAL A 196 2.95 -13.81 17.90
N VAL A 197 3.74 -14.47 17.04
CA VAL A 197 3.32 -15.66 16.29
C VAL A 197 3.84 -16.93 16.94
N GLY A 198 5.11 -16.92 17.32
CA GLY A 198 5.74 -18.11 17.87
C GLY A 198 7.08 -17.80 18.49
N LYS A 199 7.65 -18.82 19.10
CA LYS A 199 9.04 -18.83 19.54
C LYS A 199 9.80 -19.86 18.75
N GLU A 200 11.00 -19.47 18.31
CA GLU A 200 11.99 -20.36 17.73
C GLU A 200 13.22 -20.30 18.64
N HIS A 201 13.50 -21.39 19.36
CA HIS A 201 14.49 -21.38 20.44
C HIS A 201 14.15 -20.28 21.47
N ASP A 202 15.06 -19.33 21.70
CA ASP A 202 14.87 -18.18 22.59
C ASP A 202 14.36 -16.92 21.85
N TRP A 203 14.11 -17.02 20.54
CA TRP A 203 13.70 -15.90 19.70
C TRP A 203 12.19 -15.78 19.66
N THR A 204 11.68 -14.56 19.76
CA THR A 204 10.26 -14.29 19.53
C THR A 204 10.08 -13.82 18.11
N LEU A 205 9.13 -14.43 17.40
CA LEU A 205 8.81 -14.10 16.01
C LEU A 205 7.53 -13.27 15.95
N TYR A 206 7.62 -12.17 15.21
CA TYR A 206 6.55 -11.21 14.97
C TYR A 206 6.24 -11.09 13.49
N ILE A 207 5.09 -10.51 13.16
CA ILE A 207 4.67 -10.29 11.77
C ILE A 207 5.21 -8.95 11.28
N CYS A 208 5.94 -8.96 10.17
CA CYS A 208 6.30 -7.73 9.46
C CYS A 208 5.76 -7.74 8.03
N ARG A 209 5.75 -6.55 7.42
CA ARG A 209 5.62 -6.39 5.97
C ARG A 209 6.54 -5.30 5.46
N ALA A 210 6.88 -5.34 4.18
CA ALA A 210 7.64 -4.28 3.53
C ALA A 210 7.36 -4.22 2.04
N PHE A 211 7.54 -3.04 1.45
CA PHE A 211 7.54 -2.91 0.00
C PHE A 211 8.77 -3.59 -0.61
N TYR A 212 8.55 -4.46 -1.58
CA TYR A 212 9.61 -5.12 -2.34
C TYR A 212 9.08 -5.49 -3.73
N GLU A 213 9.84 -5.14 -4.77
CA GLU A 213 9.57 -5.56 -6.15
C GLU A 213 8.16 -5.23 -6.67
N GLY A 214 7.62 -4.06 -6.28
CA GLY A 214 6.32 -3.57 -6.71
C GLY A 214 5.15 -4.07 -5.86
N GLY A 215 5.41 -4.98 -4.93
CA GLY A 215 4.42 -5.49 -3.98
C GLY A 215 4.73 -5.11 -2.53
N ILE A 216 3.82 -5.47 -1.64
CA ILE A 216 4.00 -5.43 -0.19
C ILE A 216 4.04 -6.88 0.28
N GLN A 217 5.21 -7.31 0.74
CA GLN A 217 5.49 -8.70 1.12
C GLN A 217 5.43 -8.86 2.64
N ILE A 218 4.88 -9.98 3.10
CA ILE A 218 4.77 -10.33 4.52
C ILE A 218 5.93 -11.26 4.91
N GLY A 219 6.42 -11.12 6.14
CA GLY A 219 7.49 -11.97 6.65
C GLY A 219 7.58 -11.99 8.17
N LYS A 220 8.79 -12.25 8.66
CA LYS A 220 9.11 -12.39 10.08
C LYS A 220 9.98 -11.24 10.58
N ALA A 221 9.63 -10.69 11.73
CA ALA A 221 10.48 -9.77 12.49
C ALA A 221 10.92 -10.39 13.81
N SER A 222 12.10 -9.97 14.26
CA SER A 222 12.67 -10.34 15.55
C SER A 222 13.84 -9.41 15.88
N ASP A 223 14.04 -9.10 17.16
CA ASP A 223 15.16 -8.29 17.64
C ASP A 223 16.52 -8.99 17.44
N VAL A 224 16.54 -10.31 17.34
CA VAL A 224 17.76 -11.08 17.05
C VAL A 224 18.21 -11.00 15.59
N PHE A 225 17.33 -10.69 14.65
CA PHE A 225 17.68 -10.66 13.22
C PHE A 225 18.64 -9.52 12.91
N LYS A 226 19.54 -9.73 11.93
CA LYS A 226 20.61 -8.78 11.56
C LYS A 226 20.09 -7.35 11.41
N LYS A 227 18.94 -7.19 10.74
CA LYS A 227 18.30 -5.90 10.49
C LYS A 227 16.94 -5.72 11.18
N GLY A 228 16.42 -6.75 11.82
CA GLY A 228 15.12 -6.72 12.50
C GLY A 228 13.99 -7.42 11.74
N ALA A 229 13.98 -7.37 10.41
CA ALA A 229 12.98 -8.07 9.59
C ALA A 229 13.59 -8.90 8.46
N VAL A 230 12.83 -9.93 8.06
CA VAL A 230 13.10 -10.81 6.91
C VAL A 230 11.78 -11.08 6.18
N ILE A 231 11.74 -10.82 4.88
CA ILE A 231 10.64 -11.23 3.98
C ILE A 231 11.13 -12.30 3.00
N GLY A 232 10.22 -13.09 2.45
CA GLY A 232 10.50 -14.01 1.34
C GLY A 232 10.08 -13.39 0.00
N TYR A 233 10.93 -13.51 -1.01
CA TYR A 233 10.61 -13.14 -2.39
C TYR A 233 11.50 -13.89 -3.39
N ASP A 234 10.89 -14.46 -4.44
CA ASP A 234 11.58 -15.20 -5.51
C ASP A 234 12.56 -16.28 -4.98
N ASP A 235 12.11 -17.04 -3.98
CA ASP A 235 12.87 -18.09 -3.28
C ASP A 235 14.12 -17.61 -2.51
N GLU A 236 14.19 -16.31 -2.19
CA GLU A 236 15.24 -15.72 -1.36
C GLU A 236 14.70 -15.04 -0.08
N GLU A 237 15.51 -15.03 0.98
CA GLU A 237 15.28 -14.22 2.18
C GLU A 237 15.87 -12.82 2.02
N ILE A 238 15.03 -11.79 2.15
CA ILE A 238 15.44 -10.39 2.06
C ILE A 238 15.43 -9.76 3.45
N HIS A 239 16.62 -9.38 3.94
CA HIS A 239 16.77 -8.71 5.23
C HIS A 239 16.56 -7.20 5.13
N LEU A 240 15.69 -6.67 5.98
CA LEU A 240 15.23 -5.27 5.96
C LEU A 240 15.38 -4.64 7.35
N ASP A 241 15.84 -3.40 7.35
CA ASP A 241 15.98 -2.54 8.54
C ASP A 241 14.83 -1.57 8.71
N THR A 242 14.08 -1.28 7.66
CA THR A 242 12.87 -0.47 7.72
C THR A 242 11.73 -1.30 7.14
N TYR A 243 10.66 -1.43 7.92
CA TYR A 243 9.53 -2.30 7.63
C TYR A 243 8.33 -1.83 8.46
N GLU A 244 7.13 -2.31 8.14
CA GLU A 244 6.00 -2.19 9.05
C GLU A 244 5.89 -3.46 9.90
N ILE A 245 5.62 -3.31 11.18
CA ILE A 245 5.33 -4.41 12.09
C ILE A 245 3.86 -4.39 12.49
N LEU A 246 3.24 -5.56 12.57
CA LEU A 246 1.85 -5.66 12.99
C LEU A 246 1.75 -5.55 14.51
N VAL A 247 1.05 -4.53 14.98
CA VAL A 247 0.71 -4.34 16.39
C VAL A 247 -0.78 -4.44 16.59
N GLY A 248 -1.21 -4.74 17.82
CA GLY A 248 -2.63 -4.75 18.13
C GLY A 248 -3.00 -5.60 19.33
N ASP A 249 -4.26 -6.04 19.35
CA ASP A 249 -4.82 -6.84 20.42
C ASP A 249 -5.33 -8.16 19.84
N ILE A 250 -4.63 -9.25 20.20
CA ILE A 250 -4.98 -10.60 19.75
C ILE A 250 -6.41 -11.01 20.16
N ARG A 251 -7.04 -10.35 21.15
CA ARG A 251 -8.44 -10.63 21.52
C ARG A 251 -9.45 -10.25 20.43
N GLY A 252 -9.09 -9.34 19.53
CA GLY A 252 -9.90 -9.00 18.35
C GLY A 252 -9.48 -9.75 17.08
N LEU A 253 -8.59 -10.74 17.22
CA LEU A 253 -8.04 -11.54 16.13
C LEU A 253 -8.16 -13.03 16.46
N ARG A 254 -8.06 -13.87 15.45
CA ARG A 254 -8.00 -15.33 15.59
C ARG A 254 -7.27 -15.96 14.43
N TRP A 255 -6.61 -17.09 14.71
CA TRP A 255 -6.01 -17.93 13.70
C TRP A 255 -7.03 -18.96 13.23
N VAL A 256 -7.25 -19.03 11.92
CA VAL A 256 -8.17 -19.98 11.29
C VAL A 256 -7.38 -20.98 10.48
N ASP A 257 -7.64 -22.28 10.69
CA ASP A 257 -6.96 -23.35 9.95
C ASP A 257 -7.25 -23.27 8.46
N ALA A 258 -6.21 -23.44 7.65
CA ALA A 258 -6.28 -23.49 6.20
C ALA A 258 -5.30 -24.55 5.67
N SER A 259 -5.57 -25.04 4.48
CA SER A 259 -4.65 -25.98 3.83
C SER A 259 -4.58 -25.82 2.32
N GLY A 260 -3.41 -26.09 1.76
CA GLY A 260 -3.12 -25.92 0.34
C GLY A 260 -3.31 -24.47 -0.11
N ARG A 261 -3.84 -24.29 -1.31
CA ARG A 261 -4.18 -22.97 -1.86
C ARG A 261 -5.31 -22.32 -1.05
N LEU A 262 -5.11 -21.07 -0.66
CA LEU A 262 -6.07 -20.39 0.21
C LEU A 262 -7.39 -20.12 -0.52
N ASP A 263 -8.47 -20.69 -0.01
CA ASP A 263 -9.83 -20.27 -0.32
C ASP A 263 -10.35 -19.35 0.78
N VAL A 264 -10.35 -18.04 0.51
CA VAL A 264 -10.82 -17.01 1.45
C VAL A 264 -12.27 -17.23 1.88
N SER A 265 -13.12 -17.76 0.98
CA SER A 265 -14.53 -17.99 1.28
C SER A 265 -14.74 -19.12 2.30
N SER A 266 -13.78 -20.05 2.39
CA SER A 266 -13.82 -21.19 3.32
C SER A 266 -13.46 -20.81 4.77
N LEU A 267 -12.84 -19.66 5.01
CA LEU A 267 -12.33 -19.26 6.34
C LEU A 267 -13.45 -19.00 7.36
N GLY A 268 -14.67 -18.70 6.91
CA GLY A 268 -15.78 -18.31 7.83
C GLY A 268 -15.48 -17.07 8.68
N ALA A 269 -14.47 -16.29 8.28
CA ALA A 269 -13.96 -15.12 8.97
C ALA A 269 -13.34 -14.17 7.94
N ARG A 270 -13.29 -12.88 8.25
CA ARG A 270 -12.59 -11.91 7.41
C ARG A 270 -11.08 -12.00 7.67
N PRO A 271 -10.24 -12.39 6.69
CA PRO A 271 -8.80 -12.43 6.89
C PRO A 271 -8.22 -11.01 6.99
N VAL A 272 -7.11 -10.89 7.72
CA VAL A 272 -6.31 -9.67 7.74
C VAL A 272 -5.43 -9.66 6.50
N GLU A 273 -5.70 -8.72 5.60
CA GLU A 273 -4.83 -8.48 4.45
C GLU A 273 -3.50 -7.88 4.92
N GLY A 274 -2.40 -8.54 4.60
CA GLY A 274 -1.07 -8.10 5.01
C GLY A 274 -0.26 -7.44 3.90
N GLY A 275 -0.62 -7.68 2.64
CA GLY A 275 0.10 -7.13 1.52
C GLY A 275 -0.52 -7.53 0.19
N ARG A 276 0.20 -7.24 -0.90
CA ARG A 276 -0.20 -7.55 -2.27
C ARG A 276 1.02 -7.82 -3.12
N GLU A 277 0.89 -8.72 -4.09
CA GLU A 277 1.87 -8.85 -5.17
C GLU A 277 1.81 -7.63 -6.10
N SER A 278 2.82 -7.48 -6.96
CA SER A 278 2.91 -6.37 -7.93
C SER A 278 1.76 -6.33 -8.94
N ASP A 279 1.10 -7.47 -9.19
CA ASP A 279 -0.10 -7.57 -10.01
C ASP A 279 -1.41 -7.25 -9.25
N GLY A 280 -1.30 -6.84 -7.98
CA GLY A 280 -2.43 -6.52 -7.10
C GLY A 280 -3.05 -7.72 -6.37
N THR A 281 -2.56 -8.94 -6.61
CA THR A 281 -3.04 -10.15 -5.91
C THR A 281 -2.86 -10.00 -4.40
N ALA A 282 -3.93 -10.18 -3.63
CA ALA A 282 -3.87 -10.08 -2.18
C ALA A 282 -2.99 -11.17 -1.55
N LEU A 283 -2.23 -10.75 -0.54
CA LEU A 283 -1.47 -11.59 0.38
C LEU A 283 -2.07 -11.45 1.78
N TYR A 284 -2.35 -12.58 2.41
CA TYR A 284 -2.88 -12.67 3.76
C TYR A 284 -1.82 -13.15 4.72
N ILE A 285 -1.91 -12.69 5.97
CA ILE A 285 -0.98 -13.09 7.02
C ILE A 285 -1.23 -14.56 7.35
N ALA A 286 -0.19 -15.37 7.18
CA ALA A 286 -0.20 -16.77 7.57
C ALA A 286 0.79 -17.02 8.70
N GLU A 287 0.50 -18.02 9.51
CA GLU A 287 1.50 -18.69 10.33
C GLU A 287 1.57 -20.17 9.96
N ALA A 288 2.78 -20.70 9.90
CA ALA A 288 3.01 -22.06 9.45
C ALA A 288 3.99 -22.80 10.37
N PRO A 289 3.69 -24.05 10.75
CA PRO A 289 4.64 -24.88 11.49
C PRO A 289 5.80 -25.32 10.59
N HIS A 290 7.03 -25.06 11.03
CA HIS A 290 8.23 -25.52 10.34
C HIS A 290 9.35 -25.78 11.37
N LYS A 291 10.05 -26.90 11.24
CA LYS A 291 11.23 -27.26 12.07
C LYS A 291 11.03 -27.11 13.60
N GLY A 292 9.82 -27.38 14.09
CA GLY A 292 9.51 -27.36 15.52
C GLY A 292 9.11 -25.98 16.08
N ALA A 293 9.01 -24.96 15.22
CA ALA A 293 8.50 -23.63 15.55
C ALA A 293 7.34 -23.25 14.63
N VAL A 294 6.70 -22.11 14.93
CA VAL A 294 5.65 -21.51 14.10
C VAL A 294 6.18 -20.19 13.56
N HIS A 295 6.15 -20.04 12.24
CA HIS A 295 6.74 -18.91 11.52
C HIS A 295 5.66 -18.08 10.82
N PRO A 296 5.73 -16.75 10.88
CA PRO A 296 4.89 -15.90 10.05
C PRO A 296 5.33 -15.90 8.58
N GLY A 297 4.37 -15.70 7.69
CA GLY A 297 4.58 -15.57 6.26
C GLY A 297 3.31 -15.13 5.54
N LYS A 298 3.22 -15.48 4.26
CA LYS A 298 2.13 -15.09 3.36
C LYS A 298 1.34 -16.30 2.86
N ALA A 299 0.04 -16.13 2.71
CA ALA A 299 -0.83 -17.06 1.97
C ALA A 299 -1.67 -16.28 0.96
N SER A 300 -2.05 -16.96 -0.13
CA SER A 300 -2.85 -16.36 -1.19
C SER A 300 -3.59 -17.44 -1.96
N ALA A 301 -4.68 -17.04 -2.64
CA ALA A 301 -5.35 -17.89 -3.61
C ALA A 301 -4.45 -18.24 -4.81
N LYS A 302 -3.31 -17.55 -5.00
CA LYS A 302 -2.33 -17.88 -6.04
C LYS A 302 -1.18 -18.79 -5.59
N LEU A 303 -0.99 -18.99 -4.28
CA LEU A 303 0.09 -19.82 -3.71
C LEU A 303 -0.43 -21.22 -3.36
N ASP A 304 0.42 -22.25 -3.43
CA ASP A 304 0.03 -23.65 -3.12
C ASP A 304 0.02 -23.98 -1.62
N GLY A 305 0.31 -23.00 -0.76
CA GLY A 305 0.37 -23.10 0.68
C GLY A 305 0.75 -21.76 1.31
N ALA A 306 1.00 -21.76 2.62
CA ALA A 306 1.68 -20.65 3.26
C ALA A 306 3.16 -20.67 2.87
N VAL A 307 3.68 -19.52 2.45
CA VAL A 307 5.09 -19.33 2.13
C VAL A 307 5.75 -18.55 3.27
N ILE A 308 6.78 -19.15 3.87
CA ILE A 308 7.56 -18.55 4.97
C ILE A 308 9.02 -18.38 4.54
N PRO A 309 9.69 -17.28 4.93
CA PRO A 309 11.14 -17.18 4.82
C PRO A 309 11.78 -18.11 5.86
N TYR A 310 12.67 -19.02 5.43
CA TYR A 310 13.46 -19.89 6.30
C TYR A 310 14.77 -20.36 5.66
N ASP A 311 15.88 -20.24 6.39
CA ASP A 311 17.21 -20.74 6.02
C ASP A 311 17.67 -20.25 4.64
N ASN A 312 17.63 -18.93 4.43
CA ASN A 312 17.99 -18.23 3.19
C ASN A 312 17.05 -18.44 1.99
N HIS A 313 15.98 -19.20 2.16
CA HIS A 313 15.04 -19.53 1.09
C HIS A 313 13.57 -19.33 1.50
N GLU A 314 12.66 -19.45 0.53
CA GLU A 314 11.24 -19.60 0.83
C GLU A 314 10.91 -21.08 1.08
N LYS A 315 9.99 -21.34 2.02
CA LYS A 315 9.44 -22.68 2.28
C LYS A 315 7.93 -22.62 2.16
N THR A 316 7.37 -23.51 1.35
CA THR A 316 5.92 -23.70 1.25
C THR A 316 5.48 -24.75 2.26
N VAL A 317 4.48 -24.41 3.07
CA VAL A 317 3.86 -25.28 4.06
C VAL A 317 2.37 -25.40 3.77
N HIS A 318 1.90 -26.62 3.55
CA HIS A 318 0.53 -26.85 3.11
C HIS A 318 -0.51 -26.79 4.23
N ASN A 319 -0.16 -27.07 5.49
CA ASN A 319 -1.08 -26.92 6.63
C ASN A 319 -0.63 -25.72 7.45
N TYR A 320 -1.48 -24.72 7.57
CA TYR A 320 -1.14 -23.43 8.16
C TYR A 320 -2.39 -22.78 8.73
N ARG A 321 -2.24 -21.60 9.34
CA ARG A 321 -3.37 -20.81 9.80
C ARG A 321 -3.29 -19.40 9.23
N VAL A 322 -4.45 -18.81 8.97
CA VAL A 322 -4.59 -17.44 8.47
C VAL A 322 -5.11 -16.55 9.58
N LEU A 323 -4.47 -15.39 9.77
CA LEU A 323 -4.91 -14.41 10.74
C LEU A 323 -6.20 -13.75 10.24
N CYS A 324 -7.26 -13.84 11.04
CA CYS A 324 -8.56 -13.27 10.75
C CYS A 324 -9.02 -12.38 11.90
N TYR A 325 -9.97 -11.49 11.62
CA TYR A 325 -10.69 -10.78 12.67
C TYR A 325 -11.58 -11.76 13.45
N ALA A 326 -11.64 -11.58 14.78
CA ALA A 326 -12.42 -12.40 15.69
C ALA A 326 -13.92 -12.12 15.59
#